data_AF-A0A444PQT6-F1
#
_entry.id   AF-A0A444PQT6-F1
#
_cell.length_a   1.000
_cell.length_b   1.000
_cell.length_c   1.000
_cell.angle_alpha   90.00
_cell.angle_beta   90.00
_cell.angle_gamma   90.00
#
_symmetry.space_group_name_H-M   'P 1'
#
loop_
_entity.id
_entity.type
_entity.pdbx_description
1 polymer ?
#
loop_
_entity_poly.entity_id
_entity_poly.type
_entity_poly.pdbx_seq_one_letter_code
_entity_poly.pdbx_strand_id
1 'polypeptide(L)'
;MTDSSPGATATAWDDDEQADDAFGQSWNAWHRARLRATLSPLGIAALTATHWLTTTPQRLPGIPGEWSADIDTVVGRGSELDGLTVLRDGEPAGVVTGDEARLTPGTDLVWGERRLRFFDRDGSLALRVLDPEAPVRRSTADIGHFPPDERWVVDGRFTPADDAATMSVTAIDGYVAEERFAGTVSLTVGDEPLELTVTGGPRGLRAVIADGTSGTESYRFRFLGMPAPAPDGSVRVDFNRAYLPPCAFSDEYVCPLPPPGNRFATPVRAGETALVPVDASMPVRAPVSGGAA
;
A
#
# COMPACT_ATOMS: atom_id res chain seq x y z
N MET A 1 63.69 25.36 -4.20
CA MET A 1 62.47 26.20 -4.24
C MET A 1 61.78 25.78 -5.52
N THR A 2 60.66 25.09 -5.58
CA THR A 2 59.46 24.84 -4.76
C THR A 2 58.70 23.80 -5.59
N ASP A 3 57.82 22.92 -5.16
CA ASP A 3 57.28 22.45 -3.90
C ASP A 3 56.58 21.13 -4.32
N SER A 4 56.77 20.06 -3.57
CA SER A 4 56.19 18.76 -3.86
C SER A 4 54.88 18.64 -3.09
N SER A 5 53.75 18.57 -3.80
CA SER A 5 52.49 18.08 -3.26
C SER A 5 52.06 16.83 -4.05
N PRO A 6 51.99 15.65 -3.42
CA PRO A 6 51.22 14.54 -3.97
C PRO A 6 49.74 14.74 -3.59
N GLY A 7 48.89 14.83 -4.62
CA GLY A 7 47.44 14.85 -4.47
C GLY A 7 46.93 13.56 -3.83
N ALA A 8 46.00 13.72 -2.88
CA ALA A 8 45.39 12.66 -2.12
C ALA A 8 44.63 11.65 -3.00
N THR A 9 44.91 10.37 -2.80
CA THR A 9 44.09 9.23 -3.24
C THR A 9 42.88 9.09 -2.31
N ALA A 10 41.81 9.82 -2.61
CA ALA A 10 40.45 9.57 -2.11
C ALA A 10 39.67 8.96 -3.27
N THR A 11 39.46 7.63 -3.34
CA THR A 11 38.88 7.05 -4.57
C THR A 11 38.28 5.65 -4.47
N ALA A 12 37.99 5.13 -3.26
CA ALA A 12 37.23 3.88 -3.15
C ALA A 12 36.47 3.80 -1.82
N TRP A 13 37.17 4.00 -0.70
CA TRP A 13 36.56 3.95 0.64
C TRP A 13 35.56 5.08 0.88
N ASP A 14 35.88 6.30 0.44
CA ASP A 14 34.97 7.44 0.57
C ASP A 14 33.74 7.32 -0.35
N ASP A 15 33.87 6.64 -1.49
CA ASP A 15 32.78 6.45 -2.45
C ASP A 15 31.81 5.36 -2.00
N ASP A 16 32.32 4.26 -1.43
CA ASP A 16 31.52 3.19 -0.84
C ASP A 16 30.76 3.68 0.41
N GLU A 17 31.42 4.46 1.29
CA GLU A 17 30.77 5.01 2.50
C GLU A 17 29.69 6.06 2.15
N GLN A 18 29.91 6.86 1.09
CA GLN A 18 28.89 7.78 0.57
C GLN A 18 27.73 7.06 -0.13
N ALA A 19 27.99 5.95 -0.83
CA ALA A 19 26.96 5.14 -1.47
C ALA A 19 26.06 4.45 -0.43
N ASP A 20 26.66 3.85 0.60
CA ASP A 20 25.95 3.24 1.72
C ASP A 20 25.07 4.27 2.46
N ASP A 21 25.59 5.48 2.69
CA ASP A 21 24.82 6.58 3.28
C ASP A 21 23.67 7.03 2.37
N ALA A 22 23.90 7.14 1.05
CA ALA A 22 22.86 7.51 0.09
C ALA A 22 21.72 6.46 0.01
N PHE A 23 22.05 5.17 0.01
CA PHE A 23 21.07 4.09 0.01
C PHE A 23 20.25 4.09 1.30
N GLY A 24 20.91 4.17 2.46
CA GLY A 24 20.26 4.26 3.76
C GLY A 24 19.32 5.47 3.86
N GLN A 25 19.75 6.64 3.39
CA GLN A 25 18.93 7.85 3.36
C GLN A 25 17.71 7.70 2.43
N SER A 26 17.90 7.13 1.25
CA SER A 26 16.82 6.86 0.28
C SER A 26 15.79 5.88 0.85
N TRP A 27 16.25 4.82 1.49
CA TRP A 27 15.39 3.85 2.16
C TRP A 27 14.62 4.49 3.33
N ASN A 28 15.29 5.28 4.18
CA ASN A 28 14.67 6.00 5.29
C ASN A 28 13.62 7.03 4.82
N ALA A 29 13.86 7.69 3.69
CA ALA A 29 12.88 8.59 3.09
C ALA A 29 11.63 7.83 2.60
N TRP A 30 11.84 6.70 1.93
CA TRP A 30 10.76 5.81 1.50
C TRP A 30 9.94 5.28 2.69
N HIS A 31 10.61 4.75 3.72
CA HIS A 31 9.96 4.20 4.91
C HIS A 31 9.13 5.27 5.66
N ARG A 32 9.65 6.49 5.83
CA ARG A 32 8.88 7.60 6.43
C ARG A 32 7.67 8.01 5.59
N ALA A 33 7.80 8.04 4.27
CA ALA A 33 6.68 8.35 3.37
C ALA A 33 5.60 7.26 3.45
N ARG A 34 6.03 6.00 3.47
CA ARG A 34 5.20 4.82 3.62
C ARG A 34 4.45 4.80 4.96
N LEU A 35 5.12 5.11 6.06
CA LEU A 35 4.49 5.23 7.38
C LEU A 35 3.45 6.36 7.41
N ARG A 36 3.79 7.55 6.88
CA ARG A 36 2.87 8.70 6.80
C ARG A 36 1.62 8.36 5.99
N ALA A 37 1.76 7.75 4.82
CA ALA A 37 0.63 7.38 3.98
C ALA A 37 -0.29 6.37 4.67
N THR A 38 0.29 5.44 5.43
CA THR A 38 -0.44 4.38 6.12
C THR A 38 -1.17 4.86 7.36
N LEU A 39 -0.49 5.61 8.23
CA LEU A 39 -0.98 5.98 9.56
C LEU A 39 -1.56 7.40 9.63
N SER A 40 -1.62 8.14 8.51
CA SER A 40 -2.39 9.37 8.44
C SER A 40 -3.84 9.15 8.90
N PRO A 41 -4.55 10.18 9.41
CA PRO A 41 -5.90 10.02 9.97
C PRO A 41 -6.89 9.27 9.07
N LEU A 42 -6.78 9.39 7.75
CA LEU A 42 -7.63 8.71 6.78
C LEU A 42 -6.81 7.84 5.82
N GLY A 43 -5.65 7.37 6.30
CA GLY A 43 -4.72 6.51 5.58
C GLY A 43 -5.17 5.04 5.52
N ILE A 44 -4.27 4.18 5.08
CA ILE A 44 -4.55 2.74 4.91
C ILE A 44 -5.04 2.10 6.21
N ALA A 45 -4.43 2.42 7.35
CA ALA A 45 -4.80 1.82 8.62
C ALA A 45 -6.14 2.35 9.20
N ALA A 46 -6.77 3.34 8.55
CA ALA A 46 -8.03 3.93 9.00
C ALA A 46 -9.27 3.14 8.53
N LEU A 47 -9.14 2.16 7.62
CA LEU A 47 -10.30 1.41 7.12
C LEU A 47 -10.86 0.50 8.22
N THR A 48 -12.10 0.75 8.63
CA THR A 48 -12.79 -0.01 9.69
C THR A 48 -13.94 -0.87 9.21
N ALA A 49 -14.48 -0.60 8.01
CA ALA A 49 -15.51 -1.43 7.40
C ALA A 49 -15.52 -1.31 5.86
N THR A 50 -15.86 -2.41 5.19
CA THR A 50 -16.31 -2.48 3.80
C THR A 50 -17.71 -3.11 3.77
N HIS A 51 -18.74 -2.28 3.60
CA HIS A 51 -20.13 -2.75 3.49
C HIS A 51 -20.51 -2.99 2.04
N TRP A 52 -20.51 -4.25 1.61
CA TRP A 52 -21.02 -4.65 0.29
C TRP A 52 -22.51 -4.39 0.19
N LEU A 53 -22.93 -3.71 -0.88
CA LEU A 53 -24.31 -3.24 -1.04
C LEU A 53 -25.07 -4.10 -2.04
N THR A 54 -26.39 -4.12 -1.87
CA THR A 54 -27.34 -4.64 -2.86
C THR A 54 -28.19 -3.49 -3.39
N THR A 55 -29.05 -3.78 -4.36
CA THR A 55 -30.04 -2.80 -4.87
C THR A 55 -31.14 -2.46 -3.86
N THR A 56 -31.23 -3.20 -2.75
CA THR A 56 -32.19 -2.93 -1.69
C THR A 56 -31.57 -2.00 -0.65
N PRO A 57 -32.18 -0.84 -0.35
CA PRO A 57 -31.73 0.05 0.72
C PRO A 57 -31.63 -0.67 2.07
N GLN A 58 -30.53 -0.47 2.78
CA GLN A 58 -30.29 -1.07 4.07
C GLN A 58 -29.61 -0.11 5.04
N ARG A 59 -29.95 -0.20 6.33
CA ARG A 59 -29.21 0.51 7.38
C ARG A 59 -27.93 -0.24 7.69
N LEU A 60 -26.83 0.50 7.74
CA LEU A 60 -25.52 -0.03 8.09
C LEU A 60 -25.19 0.34 9.55
N PRO A 61 -24.55 -0.56 10.32
CA PRO A 61 -24.26 -0.30 11.73
C PRO A 61 -23.49 1.01 11.95
N GLY A 62 -24.12 1.94 12.67
CA GLY A 62 -23.50 3.21 13.03
C GLY A 62 -23.35 4.21 11.89
N ILE A 63 -23.84 3.95 10.67
CA ILE A 63 -23.73 4.88 9.53
C ILE A 63 -25.07 5.61 9.34
N PRO A 64 -25.09 6.93 9.09
CA PRO A 64 -26.32 7.68 8.84
C PRO A 64 -27.02 7.23 7.56
N GLY A 65 -28.35 7.22 7.57
CA GLY A 65 -29.18 6.87 6.41
C GLY A 65 -29.22 5.37 6.06
N GLU A 66 -29.79 5.10 4.90
CA GLU A 66 -29.91 3.79 4.27
C GLU A 66 -29.12 3.78 2.97
N TRP A 67 -28.44 2.68 2.69
CA TRP A 67 -27.47 2.59 1.59
C TRP A 67 -27.84 1.45 0.63
N SER A 68 -27.64 1.69 -0.66
CA SER A 68 -27.86 0.73 -1.73
C SER A 68 -26.92 0.98 -2.91
N ALA A 69 -26.74 -0.04 -3.73
CA ALA A 69 -26.07 0.05 -5.02
C ALA A 69 -27.09 0.32 -6.15
N ASP A 70 -26.74 1.23 -7.05
CA ASP A 70 -27.49 1.55 -8.27
C ASP A 70 -26.51 1.59 -9.45
N ILE A 71 -26.37 0.47 -10.17
CA ILE A 71 -25.49 0.26 -11.32
C ILE A 71 -24.01 0.56 -11.01
N ASP A 72 -23.60 1.83 -11.09
CA ASP A 72 -22.23 2.34 -10.88
C ASP A 72 -22.15 3.38 -9.74
N THR A 73 -23.26 3.55 -9.02
CA THR A 73 -23.45 4.58 -8.00
C THR A 73 -23.82 3.95 -6.66
N VAL A 74 -23.16 4.36 -5.59
CA VAL A 74 -23.60 4.11 -4.23
C VAL A 74 -24.56 5.22 -3.81
N VAL A 75 -25.79 4.85 -3.45
CA VAL A 75 -26.86 5.77 -3.09
C VAL A 75 -27.12 5.68 -1.58
N GLY A 76 -26.99 6.80 -0.89
CA GLY A 76 -27.39 6.98 0.51
C GLY A 76 -28.70 7.75 0.57
N ARG A 77 -29.65 7.33 1.41
CA ARG A 77 -30.91 8.04 1.66
C ARG A 77 -31.16 8.29 3.14
N GLY A 78 -31.61 9.49 3.49
CA GLY A 78 -31.94 9.89 4.86
C GLY A 78 -31.64 11.37 5.11
N SER A 79 -32.50 12.02 5.88
CA SER A 79 -32.34 13.43 6.26
C SER A 79 -31.04 13.72 7.01
N GLU A 80 -30.45 12.70 7.66
CA GLU A 80 -29.18 12.79 8.38
C GLU A 80 -27.98 13.03 7.44
N LEU A 81 -28.16 12.84 6.13
CA LEU A 81 -27.14 13.08 5.11
C LEU A 81 -27.11 14.54 4.64
N ASP A 82 -28.15 15.33 4.92
CA ASP A 82 -28.24 16.71 4.46
C ASP A 82 -27.06 17.55 4.99
N GLY A 83 -26.46 18.35 4.11
CA GLY A 83 -25.33 19.21 4.43
C GLY A 83 -23.97 18.50 4.57
N LEU A 84 -23.89 17.18 4.45
CA LEU A 84 -22.61 16.49 4.44
C LEU A 84 -21.78 16.91 3.21
N THR A 85 -20.49 17.18 3.42
CA THR A 85 -19.59 17.57 2.32
C THR A 85 -19.28 16.35 1.45
N VAL A 86 -19.40 16.54 0.14
CA VAL A 86 -18.97 15.58 -0.88
C VAL A 86 -17.57 15.96 -1.32
N LEU A 87 -16.63 15.01 -1.28
CA LEU A 87 -15.30 15.17 -1.85
C LEU A 87 -15.21 14.42 -3.17
N ARG A 88 -14.47 14.97 -4.13
CA ARG A 88 -14.04 14.27 -5.35
C ARG A 88 -12.53 14.34 -5.44
N ASP A 89 -11.89 13.17 -5.50
CA ASP A 89 -10.43 13.04 -5.54
C ASP A 89 -9.73 13.78 -4.39
N GLY A 90 -10.40 13.84 -3.23
CA GLY A 90 -9.91 14.50 -2.02
C GLY A 90 -10.30 15.97 -1.86
N GLU A 91 -10.83 16.62 -2.90
CA GLU A 91 -11.20 18.04 -2.89
C GLU A 91 -12.71 18.24 -2.71
N PRO A 92 -13.15 19.29 -2.00
CA PRO A 92 -14.57 19.61 -1.88
C PRO A 92 -15.25 19.82 -3.24
N ALA A 93 -16.27 19.01 -3.52
CA ALA A 93 -17.03 19.03 -4.77
C ALA A 93 -18.47 19.55 -4.59
N GLY A 94 -18.96 19.58 -3.34
CA GLY A 94 -20.28 20.08 -3.01
C GLY A 94 -20.74 19.65 -1.63
N VAL A 95 -22.03 19.80 -1.39
CA VAL A 95 -22.71 19.30 -0.21
C VAL A 95 -23.93 18.50 -0.65
N VAL A 96 -24.28 17.48 0.12
CA VAL A 96 -25.56 16.79 -0.02
C VAL A 96 -26.68 17.78 0.29
N THR A 97 -27.73 17.78 -0.53
CA THR A 97 -28.90 18.63 -0.36
C THR A 97 -30.16 17.78 -0.36
N GLY A 98 -30.95 17.88 0.70
CA GLY A 98 -32.11 17.03 0.91
C GLY A 98 -31.72 15.70 1.54
N ASP A 99 -32.35 14.62 1.09
CA ASP A 99 -32.25 13.30 1.73
C ASP A 99 -31.55 12.25 0.86
N GLU A 100 -30.87 12.63 -0.22
CA GLU A 100 -30.16 11.67 -1.10
C GLU A 100 -28.71 12.10 -1.35
N ALA A 101 -27.77 11.20 -1.07
CA ALA A 101 -26.37 11.31 -1.43
C ALA A 101 -26.03 10.28 -2.53
N ARG A 102 -25.21 10.68 -3.50
CA ARG A 102 -24.76 9.81 -4.60
C ARG A 102 -23.24 9.83 -4.66
N LEU A 103 -22.63 8.65 -4.58
CA LEU A 103 -21.19 8.46 -4.63
C LEU A 103 -20.83 7.62 -5.86
N THR A 104 -19.90 8.13 -6.64
CA THR A 104 -19.32 7.49 -7.83
C THR A 104 -17.82 7.27 -7.62
N PRO A 105 -17.08 6.62 -8.55
CA PRO A 105 -15.64 6.48 -8.44
C PRO A 105 -14.94 7.81 -8.09
N GLY A 106 -14.01 7.75 -7.12
CA GLY A 106 -13.29 8.91 -6.61
C GLY A 106 -14.05 9.79 -5.61
N THR A 107 -15.26 9.40 -5.18
CA THR A 107 -16.10 10.23 -4.30
C THR A 107 -16.15 9.71 -2.86
N ASP A 108 -16.07 10.65 -1.91
CA ASP A 108 -16.26 10.41 -0.47
C ASP A 108 -17.34 11.34 0.11
N LEU A 109 -18.03 10.94 1.17
CA LEU A 109 -18.70 11.86 2.10
C LEU A 109 -17.85 12.11 3.33
N VAL A 110 -17.80 13.38 3.75
CA VAL A 110 -17.30 13.80 5.06
C VAL A 110 -18.40 13.61 6.09
N TRP A 111 -18.17 12.75 7.07
CA TRP A 111 -19.10 12.51 8.17
C TRP A 111 -18.37 12.63 9.50
N GLY A 112 -18.43 13.82 10.12
CA GLY A 112 -17.55 14.17 11.23
C GLY A 112 -16.08 14.06 10.82
N GLU A 113 -15.29 13.33 11.60
CA GLU A 113 -13.88 13.06 11.26
C GLU A 113 -13.71 11.84 10.34
N ARG A 114 -14.78 11.07 10.09
CA ARG A 114 -14.76 9.86 9.27
C ARG A 114 -14.97 10.17 7.78
N ARG A 115 -14.70 9.18 6.93
CA ARG A 115 -15.09 9.20 5.52
C ARG A 115 -15.93 8.00 5.17
N LEU A 116 -17.01 8.24 4.43
CA LEU A 116 -17.77 7.21 3.74
C LEU A 116 -17.34 7.23 2.27
N ARG A 117 -16.62 6.21 1.83
CA ARG A 117 -15.93 6.18 0.54
C ARG A 117 -16.58 5.18 -0.40
N PHE A 118 -16.77 5.59 -1.65
CA PHE A 118 -17.14 4.68 -2.73
C PHE A 118 -16.09 3.59 -2.92
N PHE A 119 -16.53 2.35 -3.08
CA PHE A 119 -15.69 1.25 -3.51
C PHE A 119 -16.41 0.39 -4.55
N ASP A 120 -15.67 -0.09 -5.53
CA ASP A 120 -16.15 -0.97 -6.59
C ASP A 120 -15.12 -2.10 -6.76
N ARG A 121 -15.62 -3.33 -6.88
CA ARG A 121 -14.89 -4.48 -7.36
C ARG A 121 -15.73 -5.21 -8.41
N ASP A 122 -15.33 -5.07 -9.67
CA ASP A 122 -15.97 -5.71 -10.82
C ASP A 122 -17.50 -5.55 -10.86
N GLY A 123 -17.98 -4.33 -10.57
CA GLY A 123 -19.40 -3.98 -10.53
C GLY A 123 -20.10 -4.29 -9.20
N SER A 124 -19.43 -4.97 -8.26
CA SER A 124 -19.91 -5.11 -6.89
C SER A 124 -19.55 -3.87 -6.10
N LEU A 125 -20.55 -3.04 -5.80
CA LEU A 125 -20.36 -1.79 -5.07
C LEU A 125 -20.37 -2.00 -3.56
N ALA A 126 -19.55 -1.22 -2.86
CA ALA A 126 -19.50 -1.18 -1.42
C ALA A 126 -19.32 0.26 -0.90
N LEU A 127 -19.76 0.48 0.34
CA LEU A 127 -19.44 1.67 1.11
C LEU A 127 -18.33 1.35 2.12
N ARG A 128 -17.20 2.03 1.99
CA ARG A 128 -16.08 1.91 2.93
C ARG A 128 -16.13 2.98 4.01
N VAL A 129 -15.78 2.61 5.24
CA VAL A 129 -15.69 3.55 6.37
C VAL A 129 -14.24 3.71 6.77
N LEU A 130 -13.71 4.92 6.58
CA LEU A 130 -12.41 5.31 7.13
C LEU A 130 -12.64 6.09 8.43
N ASP A 131 -12.08 5.59 9.52
CA ASP A 131 -12.17 6.18 10.85
C ASP A 131 -10.76 6.55 11.35
N PRO A 132 -10.47 7.82 11.66
CA PRO A 132 -9.21 8.17 12.29
C PRO A 132 -9.00 7.47 13.63
N GLU A 133 -10.04 7.07 14.34
CA GLU A 133 -9.91 6.34 15.59
C GLU A 133 -9.88 4.81 15.40
N ALA A 134 -9.63 4.32 14.18
CA ALA A 134 -9.44 2.91 13.90
C ALA A 134 -8.41 2.28 14.87
N PRO A 135 -8.74 1.17 15.57
CA PRO A 135 -7.86 0.59 16.58
C PRO A 135 -6.46 0.29 16.06
N VAL A 136 -6.35 -0.32 14.87
CA VAL A 136 -5.05 -0.66 14.27
C VAL A 136 -4.20 0.60 14.02
N ARG A 137 -4.80 1.68 13.51
CA ARG A 137 -4.09 2.96 13.34
C ARG A 137 -3.59 3.50 14.68
N ARG A 138 -4.47 3.52 15.70
CA ARG A 138 -4.17 4.07 17.03
C ARG A 138 -3.14 3.23 17.80
N SER A 139 -3.08 1.93 17.53
CA SER A 139 -2.20 0.99 18.22
C SER A 139 -0.90 0.69 17.46
N THR A 140 -0.68 1.24 16.27
CA THR A 140 0.54 1.01 15.49
C THR A 140 1.48 2.21 15.60
N ALA A 141 2.69 1.99 16.10
CA ALA A 141 3.74 3.01 16.16
C ALA A 141 4.56 3.06 14.86
N ASP A 142 4.81 1.88 14.26
CA ASP A 142 5.66 1.76 13.09
C ASP A 142 5.28 0.52 12.24
N ILE A 143 5.86 0.42 11.05
CA ILE A 143 5.87 -0.79 10.24
C ILE A 143 7.25 -1.42 10.35
N GLY A 144 7.33 -2.57 11.01
CA GLY A 144 8.58 -3.30 11.20
C GLY A 144 9.20 -3.68 9.86
N HIS A 145 10.51 -3.81 9.83
CA HIS A 145 11.27 -4.12 8.63
C HIS A 145 12.57 -4.85 8.97
N PHE A 146 13.14 -5.56 7.99
CA PHE A 146 14.52 -6.01 8.08
C PHE A 146 15.48 -4.83 7.85
N PRO A 147 16.72 -4.86 8.38
CA PRO A 147 17.73 -3.86 8.03
C PRO A 147 17.92 -3.78 6.51
N PRO A 148 17.89 -2.58 5.92
CA PRO A 148 18.06 -2.43 4.48
C PRO A 148 19.49 -2.82 4.08
N ASP A 149 19.62 -3.53 2.97
CA ASP A 149 20.89 -4.09 2.50
C ASP A 149 20.88 -4.17 0.97
N GLU A 150 21.90 -3.59 0.33
CA GLU A 150 21.99 -3.46 -1.12
C GLU A 150 22.04 -4.80 -1.86
N ARG A 151 22.46 -5.90 -1.20
CA ARG A 151 22.47 -7.23 -1.84
C ARG A 151 21.07 -7.71 -2.25
N TRP A 152 20.03 -7.11 -1.69
CA TRP A 152 18.63 -7.39 -2.04
C TRP A 152 18.09 -6.49 -3.16
N VAL A 153 18.95 -5.68 -3.76
CA VAL A 153 18.71 -4.98 -5.02
C VAL A 153 19.31 -5.82 -6.13
N VAL A 154 18.47 -6.56 -6.85
CA VAL A 154 18.89 -7.52 -7.87
C VAL A 154 18.44 -7.10 -9.25
N ASP A 155 19.25 -7.44 -10.25
CA ASP A 155 18.87 -7.25 -11.65
C ASP A 155 17.98 -8.42 -12.12
N GLY A 156 16.95 -8.07 -12.86
CA GLY A 156 16.05 -9.02 -13.51
C GLY A 156 15.83 -8.68 -14.97
N ARG A 157 15.23 -9.63 -15.70
CA ARG A 157 14.84 -9.49 -17.10
C ARG A 157 13.33 -9.64 -17.24
N PHE A 158 12.68 -8.61 -17.73
CA PHE A 158 11.26 -8.63 -18.04
C PHE A 158 11.01 -9.25 -19.42
N THR A 159 10.07 -10.20 -19.46
CA THR A 159 9.51 -10.79 -20.67
C THR A 159 8.02 -10.44 -20.71
N PRO A 160 7.57 -9.59 -21.65
CA PRO A 160 6.16 -9.22 -21.73
C PRO A 160 5.30 -10.41 -22.16
N ALA A 161 4.09 -10.49 -21.62
CA ALA A 161 3.04 -11.35 -22.13
C ALA A 161 2.36 -10.71 -23.36
N ASP A 162 1.52 -11.48 -24.05
CA ASP A 162 0.65 -10.94 -25.08
C ASP A 162 -0.29 -9.87 -24.50
N ASP A 163 -0.62 -8.83 -25.28
CA ASP A 163 -1.43 -7.70 -24.81
C ASP A 163 -2.84 -8.07 -24.34
N ALA A 164 -3.35 -9.22 -24.78
CA ALA A 164 -4.64 -9.77 -24.40
C ALA A 164 -4.55 -10.82 -23.28
N ALA A 165 -3.34 -11.13 -22.78
CA ALA A 165 -3.16 -12.15 -21.77
C ALA A 165 -3.77 -11.70 -20.44
N THR A 166 -4.62 -12.57 -19.88
CA THR A 166 -5.15 -12.43 -18.53
C THR A 166 -4.69 -13.57 -17.65
N MET A 167 -4.75 -13.36 -16.34
CA MET A 167 -4.54 -14.40 -15.36
C MET A 167 -5.57 -14.29 -14.24
N SER A 168 -5.96 -15.45 -13.71
CA SER A 168 -6.81 -15.51 -12.53
C SER A 168 -6.02 -15.13 -11.27
N VAL A 169 -6.48 -14.11 -10.56
CA VAL A 169 -5.92 -13.65 -9.29
C VAL A 169 -6.94 -13.87 -8.19
N THR A 170 -6.58 -14.68 -7.21
CA THR A 170 -7.44 -14.95 -6.05
C THR A 170 -7.19 -13.90 -4.97
N ALA A 171 -8.23 -13.19 -4.53
CA ALA A 171 -8.20 -12.31 -3.38
C ALA A 171 -8.36 -13.08 -2.07
N ILE A 172 -8.03 -12.43 -0.96
CA ILE A 172 -8.04 -13.05 0.36
C ILE A 172 -9.43 -13.54 0.82
N ASP A 173 -10.50 -12.92 0.34
CA ASP A 173 -11.88 -13.33 0.61
C ASP A 173 -12.35 -14.45 -0.33
N GLY A 174 -11.46 -15.01 -1.15
CA GLY A 174 -11.74 -16.10 -2.08
C GLY A 174 -12.30 -15.64 -3.43
N TYR A 175 -12.54 -14.34 -3.62
CA TYR A 175 -12.93 -13.80 -4.92
C TYR A 175 -11.83 -14.04 -5.96
N VAL A 176 -12.20 -14.39 -7.19
CA VAL A 176 -11.27 -14.60 -8.29
C VAL A 176 -11.54 -13.55 -9.36
N ALA A 177 -10.55 -12.71 -9.61
CA ALA A 177 -10.57 -11.69 -10.66
C ALA A 177 -9.73 -12.15 -11.85
N GLU A 178 -10.11 -11.75 -13.06
CA GLU A 178 -9.22 -11.81 -14.22
C GLU A 178 -8.47 -10.50 -14.33
N GLU A 179 -7.15 -10.53 -14.12
CA GLU A 179 -6.30 -9.35 -14.27
C GLU A 179 -5.44 -9.44 -15.52
N ARG A 180 -5.10 -8.27 -16.08
CA ARG A 180 -4.12 -8.19 -17.17
C ARG A 180 -2.78 -8.73 -16.70
N PHE A 181 -2.32 -9.77 -17.36
CA PHE A 181 -1.02 -10.35 -17.14
C PHE A 181 0.02 -9.52 -17.91
N ALA A 182 0.95 -8.87 -17.19
CA ALA A 182 1.95 -8.04 -17.87
C ALA A 182 3.09 -8.87 -18.45
N GLY A 183 3.42 -10.00 -17.82
CA GLY A 183 4.53 -10.86 -18.21
C GLY A 183 5.26 -11.42 -16.99
N THR A 184 6.50 -11.84 -17.20
CA THR A 184 7.36 -12.37 -16.15
C THR A 184 8.64 -11.56 -15.97
N VAL A 185 9.18 -11.56 -14.76
CA VAL A 185 10.53 -11.06 -14.46
C VAL A 185 11.37 -12.24 -14.01
N SER A 186 12.39 -12.59 -14.77
CA SER A 186 13.38 -13.59 -14.37
C SER A 186 14.54 -12.93 -13.62
N LEU A 187 14.95 -13.50 -12.50
CA LEU A 187 15.98 -12.96 -11.62
C LEU A 187 16.61 -14.10 -10.79
N THR A 188 17.66 -13.79 -10.05
CA THR A 188 18.24 -14.72 -9.07
C THR A 188 18.16 -14.11 -7.68
N VAL A 189 17.69 -14.87 -6.70
CA VAL A 189 17.61 -14.45 -5.29
C VAL A 189 18.47 -15.41 -4.48
N GLY A 190 19.60 -14.92 -3.96
CA GLY A 190 20.65 -15.81 -3.45
C GLY A 190 21.25 -16.62 -4.60
N ASP A 191 21.17 -17.94 -4.52
CA ASP A 191 21.61 -18.87 -5.58
C ASP A 191 20.45 -19.47 -6.39
N GLU A 192 19.21 -19.07 -6.10
CA GLU A 192 18.01 -19.69 -6.68
C GLU A 192 17.44 -18.81 -7.82
N PRO A 193 17.28 -19.36 -9.04
CA PRO A 193 16.60 -18.67 -10.12
C PRO A 193 15.10 -18.59 -9.82
N LEU A 194 14.52 -17.42 -10.07
CA LEU A 194 13.11 -17.14 -9.83
C LEU A 194 12.50 -16.46 -11.06
N GLU A 195 11.25 -16.81 -11.36
CA GLU A 195 10.45 -16.13 -12.37
C GLU A 195 9.18 -15.58 -11.72
N LEU A 196 9.15 -14.26 -11.51
CA LEU A 196 8.01 -13.57 -10.92
C LEU A 196 6.96 -13.26 -11.99
N THR A 197 5.75 -13.73 -11.77
CA THR A 197 4.54 -13.26 -12.45
C THR A 197 4.24 -11.83 -12.01
N VAL A 198 4.14 -10.92 -12.97
CA VAL A 198 3.91 -9.49 -12.69
C VAL A 198 2.65 -8.95 -13.37
N THR A 199 2.01 -7.99 -12.71
CA THR A 199 1.00 -7.10 -13.30
C THR A 199 1.57 -5.69 -13.42
N GLY A 200 0.85 -4.79 -14.10
CA GLY A 200 1.28 -3.40 -14.28
C GLY A 200 1.33 -3.01 -15.74
N GLY A 201 2.23 -2.10 -16.08
CA GLY A 201 2.33 -1.56 -17.43
C GLY A 201 3.42 -0.49 -17.56
N PRO A 202 3.28 0.49 -18.48
CA PRO A 202 4.34 1.46 -18.80
C PRO A 202 4.83 2.32 -17.64
N ARG A 203 4.08 2.38 -16.53
CA ARG A 203 4.43 3.15 -15.32
C ARG A 203 5.19 2.33 -14.28
N GLY A 204 5.36 1.03 -14.49
CA GLY A 204 5.97 0.11 -13.54
C GLY A 204 5.26 -1.23 -13.45
N LEU A 205 5.96 -2.17 -12.82
CA LEU A 205 5.50 -3.54 -12.59
C LEU A 205 5.21 -3.75 -11.10
N ARG A 206 4.37 -4.74 -10.82
CA ARG A 206 4.00 -5.14 -9.46
C ARG A 206 3.95 -6.65 -9.36
N ALA A 207 4.45 -7.17 -8.24
CA ALA A 207 4.27 -8.56 -7.85
C ALA A 207 3.69 -8.63 -6.44
N VAL A 208 2.95 -9.70 -6.18
CA VAL A 208 2.63 -10.14 -4.83
C VAL A 208 3.47 -11.38 -4.58
N ILE A 209 4.27 -11.37 -3.51
CA ILE A 209 5.25 -12.44 -3.22
C ILE A 209 4.98 -13.07 -1.86
N ALA A 210 5.26 -14.38 -1.75
CA ALA A 210 5.46 -15.05 -0.49
C ALA A 210 6.77 -15.84 -0.57
N ASP A 211 7.64 -15.61 0.40
CA ASP A 211 9.00 -16.15 0.46
C ASP A 211 9.21 -16.97 1.75
N GLY A 212 10.41 -17.50 1.98
CA GLY A 212 10.72 -18.31 3.16
C GLY A 212 10.52 -17.61 4.52
N THR A 213 10.40 -16.28 4.54
CA THR A 213 10.08 -15.50 5.76
C THR A 213 8.59 -15.33 6.02
N SER A 214 7.74 -15.59 5.01
CA SER A 214 6.32 -15.25 5.04
C SER A 214 5.54 -16.09 6.05
N GLY A 215 4.84 -15.42 6.96
CA GLY A 215 4.06 -16.04 8.04
C GLY A 215 4.86 -16.44 9.28
N THR A 216 6.18 -16.22 9.28
CA THR A 216 7.07 -16.56 10.40
C THR A 216 7.87 -15.35 10.87
N GLU A 217 8.71 -14.79 9.99
CA GLU A 217 9.54 -13.60 10.25
C GLU A 217 8.90 -12.33 9.67
N SER A 218 8.02 -12.48 8.68
CA SER A 218 7.23 -11.41 8.05
C SER A 218 5.76 -11.80 7.91
N TYR A 219 4.92 -10.86 7.48
CA TYR A 219 3.53 -11.13 7.15
C TYR A 219 3.40 -12.19 6.05
N ARG A 220 2.24 -12.83 5.97
CA ARG A 220 1.98 -13.98 5.08
C ARG A 220 2.28 -13.76 3.58
N PHE A 221 2.36 -12.51 3.13
CA PHE A 221 2.83 -12.12 1.80
C PHE A 221 3.10 -10.61 1.76
N ARG A 222 3.82 -10.15 0.74
CA ARG A 222 4.19 -8.74 0.57
C ARG A 222 3.94 -8.29 -0.87
N PHE A 223 3.71 -6.99 -1.05
CA PHE A 223 3.68 -6.37 -2.36
C PHE A 223 5.08 -5.88 -2.71
N LEU A 224 5.46 -6.06 -3.97
CA LEU A 224 6.74 -5.64 -4.52
C LEU A 224 6.49 -4.77 -5.75
N GLY A 225 6.79 -3.48 -5.62
CA GLY A 225 6.77 -2.55 -6.74
C GLY A 225 8.11 -2.53 -7.46
N MET A 226 8.07 -2.45 -8.78
CA MET A 226 9.25 -2.37 -9.65
C MET A 226 9.08 -1.19 -10.61
N PRO A 227 10.17 -0.51 -10.99
CA PRO A 227 10.12 0.53 -12.02
C PRO A 227 9.69 -0.05 -13.37
N ALA A 228 9.39 0.82 -14.32
CA ALA A 228 9.16 0.39 -15.70
C ALA A 228 10.45 -0.30 -16.22
N PRO A 229 10.34 -1.41 -16.97
CA PRO A 229 11.49 -2.03 -17.60
C PRO A 229 12.20 -1.07 -18.55
N ALA A 230 13.52 -1.16 -18.62
CA ALA A 230 14.32 -0.47 -19.62
C ALA A 230 13.99 -0.99 -21.03
N PRO A 231 14.37 -0.27 -22.11
CA PRO A 231 14.08 -0.70 -23.48
C PRO A 231 14.67 -2.06 -23.87
N ASP A 232 15.75 -2.46 -23.22
CA ASP A 232 16.38 -3.78 -23.35
C ASP A 232 15.72 -4.85 -22.47
N GLY A 233 14.64 -4.54 -21.76
CA GLY A 233 13.91 -5.40 -20.83
C GLY A 233 14.58 -5.58 -19.47
N SER A 234 15.67 -4.88 -19.16
CA SER A 234 16.29 -4.91 -17.84
C SER A 234 15.39 -4.23 -16.80
N VAL A 235 15.26 -4.81 -15.62
CA VAL A 235 14.47 -4.26 -14.50
C VAL A 235 15.23 -4.43 -13.19
N ARG A 236 15.30 -3.35 -12.41
CA ARG A 236 15.89 -3.39 -11.06
C ARG A 236 14.82 -3.78 -10.05
N VAL A 237 15.03 -4.89 -9.35
CA VAL A 237 14.12 -5.42 -8.35
C VAL A 237 14.70 -5.16 -6.97
N ASP A 238 14.03 -4.35 -6.16
CA ASP A 238 14.49 -4.01 -4.82
C ASP A 238 13.57 -4.59 -3.74
N PHE A 239 14.01 -5.70 -3.13
CA PHE A 239 13.26 -6.35 -2.06
C PHE A 239 13.29 -5.55 -0.74
N ASN A 240 14.20 -4.58 -0.57
CA ASN A 240 14.17 -3.67 0.59
C ASN A 240 12.91 -2.79 0.61
N ARG A 241 12.25 -2.67 -0.55
CA ARG A 241 10.99 -1.93 -0.74
C ARG A 241 9.78 -2.85 -0.90
N ALA A 242 9.91 -4.14 -0.59
CA ALA A 242 8.76 -5.02 -0.40
C ALA A 242 7.96 -4.55 0.83
N TYR A 243 6.66 -4.39 0.69
CA TYR A 243 5.81 -3.76 1.70
C TYR A 243 4.56 -4.58 2.02
N LEU A 244 4.03 -4.38 3.21
CA LEU A 244 2.82 -5.00 3.70
C LEU A 244 1.61 -4.57 2.85
N PRO A 245 0.80 -5.53 2.38
CA PRO A 245 -0.44 -5.23 1.70
C PRO A 245 -1.41 -4.49 2.64
N PRO A 246 -2.39 -3.72 2.12
CA PRO A 246 -3.43 -3.08 2.94
C PRO A 246 -4.15 -4.04 3.89
N CYS A 247 -4.36 -5.29 3.50
CA CYS A 247 -4.98 -6.30 4.36
C CYS A 247 -4.14 -6.71 5.59
N ALA A 248 -2.89 -6.26 5.70
CA ALA A 248 -2.13 -6.37 6.96
C ALA A 248 -2.59 -5.38 8.03
N PHE A 249 -3.32 -4.32 7.63
CA PHE A 249 -3.77 -3.25 8.51
C PHE A 249 -5.28 -3.32 8.81
N SER A 250 -6.06 -4.01 7.97
CA SER A 250 -7.49 -4.19 8.16
C SER A 250 -8.00 -5.33 7.30
N ASP A 251 -8.80 -6.23 7.88
CA ASP A 251 -9.42 -7.36 7.17
C ASP A 251 -10.47 -6.90 6.14
N GLU A 252 -10.84 -5.62 6.17
CA GLU A 252 -11.77 -4.99 5.25
C GLU A 252 -11.17 -4.74 3.85
N TYR A 253 -9.86 -4.96 3.69
CA TYR A 253 -9.18 -4.93 2.40
C TYR A 253 -9.16 -6.31 1.72
N VAL A 254 -9.72 -6.36 0.52
CA VAL A 254 -9.75 -7.56 -0.34
C VAL A 254 -8.51 -7.68 -1.22
N CYS A 255 -7.33 -7.84 -0.61
CA CYS A 255 -6.06 -7.89 -1.35
C CYS A 255 -5.86 -9.20 -2.14
N PRO A 256 -5.18 -9.15 -3.31
CA PRO A 256 -4.76 -10.33 -4.06
C PRO A 256 -3.73 -11.17 -3.28
N LEU A 257 -3.86 -12.49 -3.38
CA LEU A 257 -2.89 -13.45 -2.91
C LEU A 257 -1.76 -13.62 -3.94
N PRO A 258 -0.55 -14.01 -3.50
CA PRO A 258 0.54 -14.31 -4.44
C PRO A 258 0.13 -15.46 -5.36
N PRO A 259 0.31 -15.35 -6.69
CA PRO A 259 0.11 -16.48 -7.61
C PRO A 259 1.14 -17.58 -7.33
N PRO A 260 0.92 -18.84 -7.76
CA PRO A 260 1.81 -19.96 -7.45
C PRO A 260 3.29 -19.69 -7.78
N GLY A 261 3.60 -19.08 -8.93
CA GLY A 261 4.98 -18.76 -9.33
C GLY A 261 5.69 -17.74 -8.45
N ASN A 262 4.94 -16.95 -7.67
CA ASN A 262 5.50 -15.95 -6.76
C ASN A 262 5.58 -16.46 -5.31
N ARG A 263 5.42 -17.78 -5.10
CA ARG A 263 5.57 -18.45 -3.80
C ARG A 263 6.82 -19.30 -3.84
N PHE A 264 7.84 -18.96 -3.05
CA PHE A 264 9.14 -19.63 -3.08
C PHE A 264 9.73 -19.79 -1.68
N ALA A 265 10.60 -20.78 -1.50
CA ALA A 265 11.13 -21.15 -0.18
C ALA A 265 12.33 -20.31 0.26
N THR A 266 13.03 -19.65 -0.68
CA THR A 266 14.20 -18.82 -0.37
C THR A 266 13.80 -17.68 0.56
N PRO A 267 14.41 -17.55 1.76
CA PRO A 267 14.05 -16.48 2.68
C PRO A 267 14.60 -15.14 2.22
N VAL A 268 13.71 -14.15 2.07
CA VAL A 268 14.07 -12.77 1.71
C VAL A 268 13.97 -11.88 2.95
N ARG A 269 15.11 -11.69 3.62
CA ARG A 269 15.24 -10.83 4.82
C ARG A 269 15.49 -9.38 4.44
N ALA A 270 14.58 -8.82 3.67
CA ALA A 270 14.52 -7.42 3.23
C ALA A 270 13.07 -6.94 3.21
N GLY A 271 12.83 -5.65 3.40
CA GLY A 271 11.49 -5.06 3.35
C GLY A 271 10.70 -5.17 4.65
N GLU A 272 9.41 -4.81 4.59
CA GLU A 272 8.52 -4.77 5.75
C GLU A 272 8.23 -6.18 6.31
N THR A 273 7.98 -6.29 7.62
CA THR A 273 7.74 -7.54 8.35
C THR A 273 6.35 -7.61 8.96
N ALA A 274 6.06 -6.78 9.96
CA ALA A 274 4.80 -6.79 10.70
C ALA A 274 4.52 -5.40 11.30
N LEU A 275 3.32 -5.20 11.84
CA LEU A 275 2.99 -3.97 12.56
C LEU A 275 3.74 -3.93 13.89
N VAL A 276 4.36 -2.79 14.20
CA VAL A 276 4.99 -2.55 15.49
C VAL A 276 3.97 -1.81 16.36
N PRO A 277 3.53 -2.42 17.48
CA PRO A 277 2.55 -1.78 18.33
C PRO A 277 3.13 -0.56 19.03
N VAL A 278 2.27 0.40 19.38
CA VAL A 278 2.63 1.45 20.35
C VAL A 278 3.03 0.78 21.67
N ASP A 279 4.21 1.12 22.16
CA ASP A 279 4.66 0.60 23.44
C ASP A 279 3.78 1.20 24.54
N ALA A 280 2.98 0.35 25.21
CA ALA A 280 2.09 0.76 26.30
C ALA A 280 2.86 1.29 27.53
N SER A 281 4.20 1.17 27.56
CA SER A 281 5.06 1.66 28.64
C SER A 281 5.71 3.02 28.38
N MET A 282 5.56 3.61 27.18
CA MET A 282 6.09 4.92 26.85
C MET A 282 5.05 6.01 27.13
N PRO A 283 5.30 6.98 28.04
CA PRO A 283 4.33 8.03 28.34
C PRO A 283 4.13 8.93 27.11
N VAL A 284 2.85 9.12 26.74
CA VAL A 284 2.44 10.12 25.75
C VAL A 284 3.00 11.47 26.20
N ARG A 285 3.91 12.05 25.40
CA ARG A 285 4.40 13.42 25.63
C ARG A 285 3.21 14.37 25.53
N ALA A 286 2.81 14.93 26.66
CA ALA A 286 1.82 16.00 26.70
C ALA A 286 2.30 17.18 25.85
N PRO A 287 1.38 17.88 25.14
CA PRO A 287 1.73 19.08 24.39
C PRO A 287 2.28 20.13 25.36
N VAL A 288 3.43 20.70 25.01
CA VAL A 288 4.03 21.81 25.73
C VAL A 288 3.07 22.99 25.63
N SER A 289 2.42 23.32 26.73
CA SER A 289 1.65 24.55 26.86
C SER A 289 2.61 25.73 26.73
N GLY A 290 2.47 26.47 25.62
CA GLY A 290 3.18 27.72 25.41
C GLY A 290 2.82 28.69 26.52
N GLY A 291 3.77 28.96 27.41
CA GLY A 291 3.68 30.06 28.36
C GLY A 291 3.70 31.38 27.61
N ALA A 292 2.62 32.14 27.76
CA ALA A 292 2.59 33.55 27.40
C ALA A 292 3.58 34.33 28.28
N ALA A 293 4.35 35.19 27.64
CA ALA A 293 5.01 36.36 28.26
C ALA A 293 4.42 37.60 27.59
#